data_AF-A0A7S2FII8-F1
#
_entry.id   AF-A0A7S2FII8-F1
#
_cell.length_a   1.000
_cell.length_b   1.000
_cell.length_c   1.000
_cell.angle_alpha   90.00
_cell.angle_beta   90.00
_cell.angle_gamma   90.00
#
_symmetry.space_group_name_H-M   'P 1'
#
loop_
_entity.id
_entity.type
_entity.pdbx_description
1 polymer ?
#
loop_
_entity_poly.entity_id
_entity_poly.type
_entity_poly.pdbx_seq_one_letter_code
_entity_poly.pdbx_strand_id
1 'polypeptide(L)'
;RDGVASGALVFTASADLDLVIGIYRRGFLQALEDITKVQLGSEPGTVIQCWHFGWGDEEAPILAEALAYAAEHHKGDHIGFCFAYGNCFTEAGKKKLRDAVRGSGSV
;
A
#
# COMPACT_ATOMS: atom_id res chain seq x y z
N ARG A 1 -23.84 -5.47 -11.57
CA ARG A 1 -22.49 -6.10 -11.66
C ARG A 1 -22.21 -6.66 -13.06
N ASP A 2 -23.26 -7.05 -13.80
CA ASP A 2 -23.16 -7.68 -15.12
C ASP A 2 -22.50 -6.82 -16.21
N GLY A 3 -22.60 -5.49 -16.14
CA GLY A 3 -21.97 -4.58 -17.12
C GLY A 3 -20.43 -4.58 -17.10
N VAL A 4 -19.82 -4.80 -15.91
CA VAL A 4 -18.35 -4.85 -15.77
C VAL A 4 -17.83 -6.23 -16.18
N ALA A 5 -18.53 -7.29 -15.80
CA ALA A 5 -18.18 -8.67 -16.16
C ALA A 5 -18.36 -8.97 -17.66
N SER A 6 -19.27 -8.25 -18.33
CA SER A 6 -19.53 -8.38 -19.78
C SER A 6 -18.64 -7.48 -20.65
N GLY A 7 -17.83 -6.60 -20.05
CA GLY A 7 -17.04 -5.60 -20.80
C GLY A 7 -17.87 -4.49 -21.46
N ALA A 8 -19.18 -4.43 -21.20
CA ALA A 8 -20.07 -3.41 -21.75
C ALA A 8 -19.89 -2.03 -21.09
N LEU A 9 -19.42 -2.01 -19.83
CA LEU A 9 -19.00 -0.80 -19.13
C LEU A 9 -17.48 -0.62 -19.31
N VAL A 10 -17.10 0.05 -20.38
CA VAL A 10 -15.74 0.56 -20.56
C VAL A 10 -15.69 1.91 -19.84
N PHE A 11 -14.72 2.14 -18.94
CA PHE A 11 -14.44 3.48 -18.44
C PHE A 11 -13.90 4.30 -19.63
N THR A 12 -14.81 4.92 -20.41
CA THR A 12 -14.51 5.44 -21.75
C THR A 12 -13.83 6.81 -21.75
N ALA A 13 -13.71 7.48 -20.61
CA ALA A 13 -12.96 8.72 -20.50
C ALA A 13 -11.77 8.51 -19.53
N SER A 14 -10.57 8.83 -19.99
CA SER A 14 -9.36 8.85 -19.16
C SER A 14 -9.55 9.67 -17.87
N ALA A 15 -10.38 10.72 -17.93
CA ALA A 15 -10.75 11.55 -16.79
C ALA A 15 -11.46 10.77 -15.66
N ASP A 16 -12.25 9.75 -15.98
CA ASP A 16 -12.95 8.94 -14.97
C ASP A 16 -11.96 8.02 -14.23
N LEU A 17 -10.93 7.52 -14.93
CA LEU A 17 -9.87 6.72 -14.32
C LEU A 17 -9.01 7.55 -13.37
N ASP A 18 -8.61 8.77 -13.78
CA ASP A 18 -7.82 9.66 -12.92
C ASP A 18 -8.59 10.06 -11.65
N LEU A 19 -9.89 10.32 -11.78
CA LEU A 19 -10.74 10.60 -10.63
C LEU A 19 -10.78 9.41 -9.66
N VAL A 20 -11.01 8.20 -10.17
CA VAL A 20 -11.08 6.97 -9.37
C VAL A 20 -9.74 6.67 -8.70
N ILE A 21 -8.63 6.75 -9.43
CA ILE A 21 -7.27 6.59 -8.88
C ILE A 21 -7.04 7.63 -7.78
N GLY A 22 -7.45 8.87 -7.99
CA GLY A 22 -7.36 9.94 -7.00
C GLY A 22 -8.15 9.63 -5.72
N ILE A 23 -9.34 9.04 -5.82
CA ILE A 23 -10.13 8.60 -4.67
C ILE A 23 -9.40 7.50 -3.89
N TYR A 24 -8.88 6.47 -4.58
CA TYR A 24 -8.15 5.38 -3.93
C TYR A 24 -6.88 5.86 -3.24
N ARG A 25 -6.10 6.75 -3.87
CA ARG A 25 -4.90 7.35 -3.26
C ARG A 25 -5.23 8.11 -1.98
N ARG A 26 -6.26 8.95 -2.00
CA ARG A 26 -6.71 9.69 -0.80
C ARG A 26 -7.19 8.76 0.30
N GLY A 27 -8.00 7.76 -0.04
CA GLY A 27 -8.50 6.77 0.92
C GLY A 27 -7.37 5.96 1.55
N PHE A 28 -6.38 5.57 0.75
CA PHE A 28 -5.18 4.86 1.23
C PHE A 28 -4.40 5.70 2.25
N LEU A 29 -4.08 6.97 1.93
CA LEU A 29 -3.36 7.86 2.84
C LEU A 29 -4.16 8.15 4.11
N GLN A 30 -5.48 8.37 4.00
CA GLN A 30 -6.34 8.59 5.17
C GLN A 30 -6.35 7.39 6.10
N ALA A 31 -6.39 6.16 5.56
CA ALA A 31 -6.35 4.95 6.37
C ALA A 31 -5.04 4.85 7.18
N LEU A 32 -3.90 5.26 6.60
CA LEU A 32 -2.63 5.32 7.30
C LEU A 32 -2.64 6.33 8.45
N GLU A 33 -3.19 7.53 8.21
CA GLU A 33 -3.36 8.55 9.26
C GLU A 33 -4.32 8.11 10.37
N ASP A 34 -5.36 7.37 10.05
CA ASP A 34 -6.33 6.93 11.04
C ASP A 34 -5.77 5.80 11.90
N ILE A 35 -4.95 4.92 11.31
CA ILE A 35 -4.22 3.88 12.05
C ILE A 35 -3.27 4.50 13.08
N THR A 36 -2.53 5.55 12.71
CA THR A 36 -1.64 6.23 13.65
C THR A 36 -2.44 6.88 14.79
N LYS A 37 -3.55 7.57 14.49
CA LYS A 37 -4.42 8.16 15.53
C LYS A 37 -5.00 7.15 16.51
N VAL A 38 -5.36 5.94 16.06
CA VAL A 38 -5.95 4.90 16.92
C VAL A 38 -4.90 4.17 17.75
N GLN A 39 -3.68 3.98 17.22
CA GLN A 39 -2.62 3.24 17.90
C GLN A 39 -1.76 4.11 18.82
N LEU A 40 -1.79 5.45 18.67
CA LEU A 40 -0.98 6.37 19.47
C LEU A 40 -1.58 6.60 20.87
N GLY A 41 -1.36 5.60 21.71
CA GLY A 41 -1.42 5.69 23.16
C GLY A 41 -0.05 5.89 23.82
N SER A 42 1.09 5.99 23.11
CA SER A 42 2.37 6.64 23.54
C SER A 42 3.69 6.19 22.85
N GLU A 43 3.74 5.28 21.87
CA GLU A 43 5.04 4.86 21.29
C GLU A 43 5.26 5.23 19.83
N PRO A 44 6.40 5.88 19.49
CA PRO A 44 6.80 6.13 18.11
C PRO A 44 7.13 4.82 17.39
N GLY A 45 6.54 4.62 16.21
CA GLY A 45 6.77 3.45 15.36
C GLY A 45 5.57 2.51 15.29
N THR A 46 4.53 2.93 14.59
CA THR A 46 3.37 2.07 14.28
C THR A 46 3.78 1.03 13.23
N VAL A 47 3.62 -0.26 13.52
CA VAL A 47 3.86 -1.35 12.55
C VAL A 47 2.54 -1.99 12.15
N ILE A 48 2.17 -1.85 10.88
CA ILE A 48 1.03 -2.53 10.27
C ILE A 48 1.43 -3.98 9.97
N GLN A 49 0.73 -4.92 10.61
CA GLN A 49 0.93 -6.35 10.41
C GLN A 49 0.12 -6.84 9.21
N CYS A 50 0.80 -7.25 8.15
CA CYS A 50 0.19 -7.76 6.93
C CYS A 50 0.32 -9.29 6.88
N TRP A 51 -0.41 -10.00 7.74
CA TRP A 51 -0.29 -11.46 7.87
C TRP A 51 -1.37 -12.23 7.11
N HIS A 52 -1.03 -13.42 6.65
CA HIS A 52 -1.97 -14.41 6.07
C HIS A 52 -2.74 -13.93 4.83
N PHE A 53 -2.16 -13.03 4.04
CA PHE A 53 -2.76 -12.62 2.77
C PHE A 53 -2.45 -13.58 1.62
N GLY A 54 -1.53 -14.53 1.83
CA GLY A 54 -1.10 -15.46 0.78
C GLY A 54 -0.27 -14.81 -0.31
N TRP A 55 0.22 -13.58 -0.09
CA TRP A 55 1.00 -12.83 -1.08
C TRP A 55 2.35 -13.48 -1.34
N GLY A 56 2.79 -13.46 -2.59
CA GLY A 56 4.10 -13.92 -3.03
C GLY A 56 4.80 -12.87 -3.89
N ASP A 57 5.77 -13.33 -4.68
CA ASP A 57 6.58 -12.44 -5.51
C ASP A 57 5.77 -11.71 -6.60
N GLU A 58 4.58 -12.21 -6.95
CA GLU A 58 3.66 -11.55 -7.90
C GLU A 58 3.13 -10.23 -7.35
N GLU A 59 2.86 -10.15 -6.04
CA GLU A 59 2.39 -8.92 -5.38
C GLU A 59 3.51 -7.98 -4.95
N ALA A 60 4.75 -8.48 -4.85
CA ALA A 60 5.88 -7.67 -4.40
C ALA A 60 6.09 -6.34 -5.17
N PRO A 61 5.89 -6.26 -6.51
CA PRO A 61 6.00 -4.99 -7.25
C PRO A 61 4.94 -3.97 -6.83
N ILE A 62 3.65 -4.35 -6.77
CA ILE A 62 2.57 -3.41 -6.46
C ILE A 62 2.62 -2.97 -4.99
N LEU A 63 3.02 -3.88 -4.09
CA LEU A 63 3.26 -3.54 -2.69
C LEU A 63 4.45 -2.59 -2.54
N ALA A 64 5.53 -2.80 -3.29
CA ALA A 64 6.68 -1.87 -3.31
C ALA A 64 6.28 -0.47 -3.81
N GLU A 65 5.46 -0.38 -4.86
CA GLU A 65 4.92 0.90 -5.35
C GLU A 65 4.04 1.59 -4.30
N ALA A 66 3.17 0.85 -3.62
CA ALA A 66 2.34 1.38 -2.55
C ALA A 66 3.18 1.91 -1.37
N LEU A 67 4.24 1.19 -0.99
CA LEU A 67 5.17 1.62 0.07
C LEU A 67 5.93 2.89 -0.32
N ALA A 68 6.45 2.96 -1.55
CA ALA A 68 7.13 4.14 -2.06
C ALA A 68 6.17 5.35 -2.11
N TYR A 69 4.95 5.15 -2.61
CA TYR A 69 3.92 6.18 -2.64
C TYR A 69 3.58 6.71 -1.24
N ALA A 70 3.38 5.79 -0.28
CA ALA A 70 3.12 6.15 1.11
C ALA A 70 4.27 6.98 1.69
N ALA A 71 5.51 6.56 1.49
CA ALA A 71 6.66 7.26 2.05
C ALA A 71 6.89 8.66 1.43
N GLU A 72 6.51 8.88 0.17
CA GLU A 72 6.58 10.20 -0.47
C GLU A 72 5.44 11.14 -0.04
N HIS A 73 4.23 10.60 0.21
CA HIS A 73 3.02 11.41 0.37
C HIS A 73 2.47 11.48 1.80
N HIS A 74 2.80 10.51 2.65
CA HIS A 74 2.36 10.49 4.04
C HIS A 74 3.28 11.37 4.89
N LYS A 75 2.71 12.40 5.52
CA LYS A 75 3.44 13.37 6.35
C LYS A 75 3.36 13.08 7.86
N GLY A 76 2.73 11.97 8.24
CA GLY A 76 2.58 11.55 9.62
C GLY A 76 3.82 10.84 10.17
N ASP A 77 3.66 10.24 11.34
CA ASP A 77 4.70 9.43 11.98
C ASP A 77 5.14 8.26 11.09
N HIS A 78 6.34 7.74 11.34
CA HIS A 78 6.85 6.59 10.61
C HIS A 78 5.94 5.37 10.81
N ILE A 79 5.42 4.86 9.68
CA ILE A 79 4.64 3.62 9.61
C ILE A 79 5.52 2.52 9.02
N GLY A 80 5.75 1.48 9.81
CA GLY A 80 6.37 0.24 9.34
C GLY A 80 5.33 -0.73 8.80
N PHE A 81 5.74 -1.59 7.87
CA PHE A 81 4.93 -2.71 7.38
C PHE A 81 5.67 -4.03 7.59
N CYS A 82 4.96 -5.04 8.10
CA CYS A 82 5.51 -6.36 8.34
C CYS A 82 4.78 -7.42 7.52
N PHE A 83 5.52 -8.11 6.63
CA PHE A 83 4.99 -9.09 5.68
C PHE A 83 5.35 -10.55 6.02
N ALA A 84 5.85 -10.83 7.23
CA ALA A 84 6.52 -12.09 7.54
C ALA A 84 5.61 -13.34 7.54
N TYR A 85 4.45 -13.28 8.21
CA TYR A 85 3.64 -14.47 8.50
C TYR A 85 2.55 -14.72 7.47
N GLY A 86 2.45 -15.96 6.97
CA GLY A 86 1.38 -16.38 6.06
C GLY A 86 1.46 -15.80 4.65
N ASN A 87 2.61 -15.25 4.28
CA ASN A 87 2.96 -14.85 2.92
C ASN A 87 4.10 -15.73 2.41
N CYS A 88 4.24 -15.82 1.09
CA CYS A 88 5.10 -16.73 0.35
C CYS A 88 6.19 -15.98 -0.46
N PHE A 89 6.65 -14.82 0.02
CA PHE A 89 7.71 -14.06 -0.65
C PHE A 89 9.05 -14.82 -0.63
N THR A 90 9.72 -14.88 -1.78
CA THR A 90 11.13 -15.31 -1.85
C THR A 90 12.05 -14.18 -1.37
N GLU A 91 13.36 -14.44 -1.29
CA GLU A 91 14.32 -13.38 -0.97
C GLU A 91 14.35 -12.26 -2.01
N ALA A 92 14.00 -12.55 -3.27
CA ALA A 92 13.89 -11.52 -4.30
C ALA A 92 12.70 -10.58 -4.04
N GLY A 93 11.52 -11.14 -3.74
CA GLY A 93 10.34 -10.36 -3.36
C GLY A 93 10.60 -9.53 -2.09
N LYS A 94 11.18 -10.15 -1.05
CA LYS A 94 11.53 -9.45 0.19
C LYS A 94 12.53 -8.32 -0.05
N LYS A 95 13.53 -8.53 -0.91
CA LYS A 95 14.50 -7.47 -1.27
C LYS A 95 13.79 -6.28 -1.92
N LYS A 96 12.87 -6.55 -2.85
CA LYS A 96 12.09 -5.50 -3.53
C LYS A 96 11.30 -4.63 -2.56
N LEU A 97 10.63 -5.26 -1.58
CA LEU A 97 9.90 -4.54 -0.54
C LEU A 97 10.81 -3.70 0.36
N ARG A 98 11.99 -4.21 0.73
CA ARG A 98 12.97 -3.47 1.53
C ARG A 98 13.55 -2.26 0.79
N ASP A 99 13.85 -2.42 -0.50
CA ASP A 99 14.45 -1.35 -1.30
C ASP A 99 13.47 -0.17 -1.50
N ALA A 100 12.16 -0.46 -1.62
CA ALA A 100 11.12 0.55 -1.75
C ALA A 100 11.05 1.51 -0.55
N VAL A 101 11.31 1.00 0.66
CA VAL A 101 11.30 1.79 1.91
C VAL A 101 12.61 2.57 2.12
N ARG A 102 13.73 2.09 1.56
CA ARG A 102 15.03 2.78 1.65
C ARG A 102 15.19 3.90 0.64
N GLY A 103 14.55 3.80 -0.52
CA GLY A 103 14.62 4.80 -1.59
C GLY A 103 13.85 6.10 -1.30
N SER A 104 12.99 6.10 -0.27
CA SER A 104 12.04 7.19 0.01
C SER A 104 12.50 8.17 1.11
N GLY A 105 13.76 8.14 1.53
CA GLY A 105 14.37 9.22 2.32
C GLY A 105 14.02 9.28 3.80
N SER A 106 13.90 8.14 4.50
CA SER A 106 14.05 8.12 5.97
C SER A 106 15.52 7.93 6.34
N VAL A 107 16.11 8.95 6.97
CA VAL A 107 17.28 8.81 7.86
C VAL A 107 16.75 8.75 9.28
#